data_AF-A0A7Y2ZVD3-F1
#
_entry.id   AF-A0A7Y2ZVD3-F1
#
_cell.length_a   1.000
_cell.length_b   1.000
_cell.length_c   1.000
_cell.angle_alpha   90.00
_cell.angle_beta   90.00
_cell.angle_gamma   90.00
#
_symmetry.space_group_name_H-M   'P 1'
#
loop_
_entity.id
_entity.type
_entity.pdbx_description
1 polymer ?
#
loop_
_entity_poly.entity_id
_entity_poly.type
_entity_poly.pdbx_seq_one_letter_code
_entity_poly.pdbx_strand_id
1 'polypeptide(L)'
;MARNDISSTEKLLDLIRSSTKTGSEVSSITPSSSFTQRIKSPFSNLFSFKKPTTIGIDIGYNELKLVKTSYSSAQGKQLLDYLKAPYLPNVSVDHPEFISYLKSVLTRFCGSAKKNEIWANISSARVEMRYLKIPKVPPKQMPNAVYWSFKKITSFNEKDTIFDFEVLGDIQEGGSQKTEVMAYTAPTQEIKKLKDIFSKSGFPLTGISIVPFAFQNLLLNNWVGTDAKNVSSLYIGRDWSRIDIFSNGYLVLSRGFKAGIKTMKATMSKEKDESGIELATKAVDPDETKARQIDADRAQEIFFGFVQDSPEQEDRPTELQPEEKVIFKMILPALKRLVRQVELTFEHFSANFENESVESIYISSSARPHKLIVEYIGNELGIPKENFDPFSADPNFLGEVSGPESALESEAFAPAAGIALSSNSITPNFLFTHKDKKKIADVHFFNKILYVGFALIMILCVGFLFYQKFIIQDKKDQVAILKMEMSNFMSKVDQASILKLVEEAKRNNDAFKEYGRKYLVIATLSEIAELTPANIRLLSIAAQLESPPGAKEKNSQKSIEIGGIILGDRMAFESILAGYLIALKGSPIFDQPVIKEKTLGFFNNNEVLQFKTHLELIPKKNGTNKTN
;
A
#
# COMPACT_ATOMS: atom_id res chain seq x y z
N MET A 1 -18.43 -54.80 24.09
CA MET A 1 -17.89 -55.71 23.04
C MET A 1 -18.69 -55.43 21.77
N ALA A 2 -18.16 -55.05 20.62
CA ALA A 2 -16.81 -54.72 20.18
C ALA A 2 -16.97 -53.61 19.11
N ARG A 3 -16.00 -52.68 19.03
CA ARG A 3 -15.85 -51.73 17.93
C ARG A 3 -15.37 -52.50 16.69
N ASN A 4 -15.99 -52.28 15.54
CA ASN A 4 -15.38 -52.55 14.24
C ASN A 4 -15.11 -51.23 13.54
N ASP A 5 -13.84 -50.82 13.62
CA ASP A 5 -13.24 -49.81 12.76
C ASP A 5 -13.14 -50.37 11.34
N ILE A 6 -13.81 -49.72 10.40
CA ILE A 6 -13.64 -49.99 8.97
C ILE A 6 -12.56 -49.02 8.48
N SER A 7 -11.44 -49.60 8.03
CA SER A 7 -10.23 -48.90 7.59
C SER A 7 -10.49 -48.04 6.35
N SER A 8 -9.94 -46.82 6.35
CA SER A 8 -10.03 -45.78 5.31
C SER A 8 -9.58 -46.22 3.90
N THR A 9 -9.03 -47.42 3.77
CA THR A 9 -8.56 -48.02 2.50
C THR A 9 -9.69 -48.68 1.70
N GLU A 10 -10.72 -49.23 2.35
CA GLU A 10 -11.87 -49.83 1.65
C GLU A 10 -12.75 -48.76 0.97
N LYS A 11 -12.98 -47.62 1.63
CA LYS A 11 -13.68 -46.48 1.04
C LYS A 11 -12.95 -45.89 -0.18
N LEU A 12 -11.63 -46.01 -0.22
CA LEU A 12 -10.80 -45.49 -1.31
C LEU A 12 -10.79 -46.45 -2.51
N LEU A 13 -10.87 -47.76 -2.25
CA LEU A 13 -10.96 -48.79 -3.29
C LEU A 13 -12.34 -48.82 -3.96
N ASP A 14 -13.42 -48.55 -3.24
CA ASP A 14 -14.77 -48.46 -3.83
C ASP A 14 -14.94 -47.21 -4.71
N LEU A 15 -14.27 -46.11 -4.36
CA LEU A 15 -14.22 -44.87 -5.17
C LEU A 15 -13.38 -45.02 -6.45
N ILE A 16 -12.40 -45.93 -6.45
CA ILE A 16 -11.58 -46.24 -7.63
C ILE A 16 -12.31 -47.22 -8.57
N ARG A 17 -13.15 -48.11 -8.04
CA ARG A 17 -13.93 -49.08 -8.84
C ARG A 17 -15.13 -48.46 -9.56
N SER A 18 -15.64 -47.30 -9.12
CA SER A 18 -16.82 -46.67 -9.72
C SER A 18 -16.53 -45.73 -10.90
N SER A 19 -15.27 -45.45 -11.25
CA SER A 19 -14.91 -44.47 -12.30
C SER A 19 -14.28 -45.04 -13.57
N THR A 20 -14.17 -46.37 -13.68
CA THR A 20 -13.62 -47.03 -14.88
C THR A 20 -14.73 -47.67 -15.72
N LYS A 21 -15.37 -46.88 -16.60
CA LYS A 21 -16.03 -47.34 -17.84
C LYS A 21 -16.52 -46.15 -18.69
N THR A 22 -15.66 -45.68 -19.60
CA THR A 22 -15.94 -45.35 -21.02
C THR A 22 -14.64 -44.84 -21.67
N GLY A 23 -14.21 -45.48 -22.77
CA GLY A 23 -12.94 -45.23 -23.49
C GLY A 23 -12.86 -43.83 -24.12
N SER A 24 -11.69 -43.19 -24.15
CA SER A 24 -10.59 -43.36 -25.13
C SER A 24 -10.76 -42.47 -26.37
N GLU A 25 -10.36 -41.20 -26.26
CA GLU A 25 -9.66 -40.46 -27.30
C GLU A 25 -8.46 -39.76 -26.65
N VAL A 26 -7.27 -39.97 -27.21
CA VAL A 26 -6.01 -39.41 -26.73
C VAL A 26 -5.88 -38.00 -27.31
N SER A 27 -6.02 -36.99 -26.46
CA SER A 27 -5.69 -35.60 -26.80
C SER A 27 -4.45 -35.16 -26.03
N SER A 28 -3.48 -34.67 -26.78
CA SER A 28 -2.23 -34.03 -26.36
C SER A 28 -2.46 -33.00 -25.27
N ILE A 29 -1.67 -33.11 -24.19
CA ILE A 29 -1.70 -32.24 -23.02
C ILE A 29 -1.16 -30.86 -23.41
N THR A 30 -2.05 -29.88 -23.51
CA THR A 30 -1.72 -28.45 -23.49
C THR A 30 -1.42 -28.03 -22.04
N PRO A 31 -0.35 -27.27 -21.75
CA PRO A 31 -0.09 -26.80 -20.39
C PRO A 31 -1.16 -25.79 -19.95
N SER A 32 -1.64 -25.99 -18.72
CA SER A 32 -2.71 -25.22 -18.08
C SER A 32 -2.35 -23.74 -17.89
N SER A 33 -3.11 -22.86 -18.53
CA SER A 33 -3.12 -21.43 -18.26
C SER A 33 -3.79 -21.13 -16.91
N SER A 34 -3.01 -21.06 -15.82
CA SER A 34 -3.48 -20.46 -14.57
C SER A 34 -3.43 -18.93 -14.69
N PHE A 35 -4.41 -18.35 -15.38
CA PHE A 35 -4.60 -16.90 -15.49
C PHE A 35 -5.37 -16.39 -14.28
N THR A 36 -4.74 -15.49 -13.53
CA THR A 36 -5.27 -14.82 -12.34
C THR A 36 -6.59 -14.11 -12.67
N GLN A 37 -7.70 -14.59 -12.11
CA GLN A 37 -8.99 -13.91 -12.23
C GLN A 37 -8.89 -12.50 -11.61
N ARG A 38 -9.01 -11.49 -12.47
CA ARG A 38 -8.98 -10.07 -12.13
C ARG A 38 -10.33 -9.69 -11.52
N ILE A 39 -10.36 -9.47 -10.21
CA ILE A 39 -11.53 -8.93 -9.49
C ILE A 39 -11.83 -7.52 -10.06
N LYS A 40 -12.98 -7.36 -10.72
CA LYS A 40 -13.47 -6.06 -11.20
C LYS A 40 -14.04 -5.26 -10.02
N SER A 41 -13.46 -4.10 -9.71
CA SER A 41 -14.06 -3.12 -8.80
C SER A 41 -15.00 -2.17 -9.56
N PRO A 42 -16.15 -1.75 -9.00
CA PRO A 42 -17.22 -1.07 -9.76
C PRO A 42 -17.13 0.47 -9.78
N PHE A 43 -15.95 1.09 -9.58
CA PHE A 43 -15.84 2.56 -9.43
C PHE A 43 -14.98 3.29 -10.47
N SER A 44 -14.73 2.74 -11.65
CA SER A 44 -13.77 3.33 -12.61
C SER A 44 -14.31 4.39 -13.60
N ASN A 45 -15.59 4.79 -13.54
CA ASN A 45 -16.20 5.59 -14.62
C ASN A 45 -16.29 7.11 -14.39
N LEU A 46 -15.53 7.71 -13.46
CA LEU A 46 -15.54 9.17 -13.26
C LEU A 46 -14.28 9.95 -13.71
N PHE A 47 -13.27 9.29 -14.28
CA PHE A 47 -12.10 9.99 -14.83
C PHE A 47 -11.64 9.35 -16.15
N SER A 48 -12.01 9.96 -17.29
CA SER A 48 -11.45 9.61 -18.59
C SER A 48 -10.04 10.19 -18.72
N PHE A 49 -9.06 9.54 -18.09
CA PHE A 49 -7.65 9.77 -18.39
C PHE A 49 -7.36 9.19 -19.77
N LYS A 50 -6.96 10.03 -20.73
CA LYS A 50 -6.37 9.55 -22.00
C LYS A 50 -5.24 8.58 -21.66
N LYS A 51 -5.32 7.34 -22.15
CA LYS A 51 -4.34 6.29 -21.87
C LYS A 51 -2.97 6.72 -22.41
N PRO A 52 -1.87 6.36 -21.71
CA PRO A 52 -0.52 6.72 -22.15
C PRO A 52 -0.22 6.10 -23.51
N THR A 53 0.43 6.86 -24.37
CA THR A 53 0.97 6.41 -25.65
C THR A 53 2.40 5.92 -25.45
N THR A 54 2.78 4.84 -26.13
CA THR A 54 4.14 4.31 -26.08
C THR A 54 4.86 4.64 -27.38
N ILE A 55 6.08 5.14 -27.29
CA ILE A 55 6.93 5.52 -28.41
C ILE A 55 8.16 4.64 -28.39
N GLY A 56 8.31 3.82 -29.42
CA GLY A 56 9.50 3.02 -29.64
C GLY A 56 10.46 3.72 -30.60
N ILE A 57 11.74 3.74 -30.24
CA ILE A 57 12.78 4.42 -31.01
C ILE A 57 13.90 3.44 -31.29
N ASP A 58 14.16 3.24 -32.58
CA ASP A 58 15.35 2.55 -33.07
C ASP A 58 16.38 3.56 -33.58
N ILE A 59 17.61 3.41 -33.12
CA ILE A 59 18.73 4.30 -33.42
C ILE A 59 19.64 3.57 -34.39
N GLY A 60 19.36 3.74 -35.69
CA GLY A 60 20.18 3.20 -36.76
C GLY A 60 21.48 3.99 -36.95
N TYR A 61 22.30 3.56 -37.91
CA TYR A 61 23.60 4.20 -38.19
C TYR A 61 23.46 5.62 -38.77
N ASN A 62 22.49 5.82 -39.66
CA ASN A 62 22.32 7.07 -40.42
C ASN A 62 20.93 7.70 -40.23
N GLU A 63 20.06 7.06 -39.45
CA GLU A 63 18.66 7.47 -39.32
C GLU A 63 18.07 7.01 -37.98
N LEU A 64 17.03 7.73 -37.56
CA LEU A 64 16.15 7.34 -36.45
C LEU A 64 14.85 6.78 -37.04
N LYS A 65 14.36 5.70 -36.46
CA LYS A 65 13.01 5.20 -36.73
C LYS A 65 12.19 5.26 -35.45
N LEU A 66 11.01 5.86 -35.55
CA LEU A 66 10.10 6.04 -34.43
C LEU A 66 8.76 5.41 -34.78
N VAL A 67 8.17 4.70 -33.82
CA VAL A 67 6.83 4.14 -33.93
C VAL A 67 6.04 4.53 -32.67
N LYS A 68 4.81 4.99 -32.85
CA LYS A 68 3.91 5.38 -31.77
C LYS A 68 2.74 4.41 -31.71
N THR A 69 2.48 3.85 -30.54
CA THR A 69 1.34 2.97 -30.27
C THR A 69 0.49 3.50 -29.12
N SER A 70 -0.77 3.06 -29.05
CA SER A 70 -1.67 3.34 -27.93
C SER A 70 -2.49 2.11 -27.55
N TYR A 71 -3.01 2.09 -26.33
CA TYR A 71 -3.80 0.96 -25.83
C TYR A 71 -5.30 1.14 -26.10
N SER A 72 -5.87 0.39 -27.05
CA SER A 72 -7.31 0.34 -27.29
C SER A 72 -8.01 -0.64 -26.34
N SER A 73 -9.18 -0.28 -25.78
CA SER A 73 -9.87 -1.12 -24.77
C SER A 73 -10.46 -2.42 -25.31
N ALA A 74 -10.64 -2.53 -26.62
CA ALA A 74 -11.36 -3.65 -27.24
C ALA A 74 -10.44 -4.65 -27.96
N GLN A 75 -9.25 -4.22 -28.42
CA GLN A 75 -8.45 -4.96 -29.41
C GLN A 75 -6.93 -4.98 -29.15
N GLY A 76 -6.46 -4.52 -27.98
CA GLY A 76 -5.03 -4.48 -27.66
C GLY A 76 -4.35 -3.17 -28.07
N LYS A 77 -3.04 -3.18 -28.34
CA LYS A 77 -2.29 -1.99 -28.77
C LYS A 77 -2.59 -1.69 -30.24
N GLN A 78 -2.64 -0.42 -30.62
CA GLN A 78 -2.84 0.03 -32.00
C GLN A 78 -1.75 1.02 -32.40
N LEU A 79 -1.31 0.94 -33.66
CA LEU A 79 -0.40 1.86 -34.31
C LEU A 79 -1.10 3.19 -34.50
N LEU A 80 -0.41 4.27 -34.13
CA LEU A 80 -0.93 5.64 -34.29
C LEU A 80 -0.14 6.44 -35.32
N ASP A 81 1.17 6.24 -35.37
CA ASP A 81 2.05 7.01 -36.24
C ASP A 81 3.44 6.35 -36.33
N TYR A 82 4.19 6.65 -37.39
CA TYR A 82 5.58 6.25 -37.56
C TYR A 82 6.38 7.35 -38.25
N LEU A 83 7.69 7.39 -38.00
CA LEU A 83 8.57 8.39 -38.60
C LEU A 83 9.96 7.81 -38.85
N LYS A 84 10.44 7.99 -40.07
CA LYS A 84 11.85 7.85 -40.44
C LYS A 84 12.48 9.24 -40.49
N ALA A 85 13.56 9.45 -39.73
CA ALA A 85 14.25 10.73 -39.66
C ALA A 85 15.76 10.54 -39.95
N PRO A 86 16.26 10.93 -41.13
CA PRO A 86 17.68 10.82 -41.45
C PRO A 86 18.51 11.78 -40.59
N TYR A 87 19.73 11.36 -40.24
CA TYR A 87 20.64 12.21 -39.48
C TYR A 87 21.06 13.43 -40.28
N LEU A 88 21.39 14.51 -39.56
CA LEU A 88 22.04 15.66 -40.18
C LEU A 88 23.44 15.26 -40.69
N PRO A 89 23.92 15.82 -41.81
CA PRO A 89 25.25 15.53 -42.34
C PRO A 89 26.32 15.72 -41.26
N ASN A 90 27.19 14.71 -41.09
CA ASN A 90 28.27 14.68 -40.08
C ASN A 90 27.82 14.69 -38.59
N VAL A 91 26.52 14.58 -38.31
CA VAL A 91 26.00 14.52 -36.93
C VAL A 91 25.71 13.06 -36.56
N SER A 92 26.71 12.39 -35.99
CA SER A 92 26.52 11.07 -35.38
C SER A 92 25.89 11.17 -33.98
N VAL A 93 25.51 10.03 -33.39
CA VAL A 93 24.98 9.96 -32.01
C VAL A 93 25.92 10.58 -30.97
N ASP A 94 27.22 10.57 -31.23
CA ASP A 94 28.27 11.13 -30.36
C ASP A 94 28.48 12.64 -30.56
N HIS A 95 27.90 13.22 -31.61
CA HIS A 95 28.06 14.64 -31.90
C HIS A 95 27.22 15.51 -30.94
N PRO A 96 27.75 16.64 -30.41
CA PRO A 96 27.01 17.49 -29.47
C PRO A 96 25.65 17.98 -30.00
N GLU A 97 25.55 18.23 -31.31
CA GLU A 97 24.32 18.70 -31.96
C GLU A 97 23.23 17.61 -32.06
N PHE A 98 23.59 16.33 -31.85
CA PHE A 98 22.63 15.23 -31.89
C PHE A 98 21.49 15.41 -30.88
N ILE A 99 21.79 15.98 -29.70
CA ILE A 99 20.77 16.22 -28.66
C ILE A 99 19.73 17.25 -29.15
N SER A 100 20.18 18.30 -29.83
CA SER A 100 19.30 19.33 -30.41
C SER A 100 18.47 18.78 -31.56
N TYR A 101 19.09 17.97 -32.43
CA TYR A 101 18.41 17.23 -33.49
C TYR A 101 17.33 16.29 -32.94
N LEU A 102 17.70 15.44 -31.97
CA LEU A 102 16.79 14.50 -31.32
C LEU A 102 15.61 15.23 -30.67
N LYS A 103 15.87 16.33 -29.95
CA LYS A 103 14.81 17.16 -29.36
C LYS A 103 13.84 17.69 -30.42
N SER A 104 14.34 18.16 -31.56
CA SER A 104 13.50 18.65 -32.66
C SER A 104 12.59 17.54 -33.20
N VAL A 105 13.18 16.38 -33.52
CA VAL A 105 12.44 15.21 -34.04
C VAL A 105 11.38 14.75 -33.05
N LEU A 106 11.74 14.59 -31.77
CA LEU A 106 10.82 14.15 -30.73
C LEU A 106 9.74 15.17 -30.41
N THR A 107 10.04 16.48 -30.44
CA THR A 107 9.01 17.52 -30.24
C THR A 107 7.98 17.48 -31.36
N ARG A 108 8.41 17.30 -32.62
CA ARG A 108 7.51 17.17 -33.78
C ARG A 108 6.65 15.90 -33.71
N PHE A 109 7.25 14.76 -33.38
CA PHE A 109 6.56 13.47 -33.40
C PHE A 109 5.72 13.18 -32.15
N CYS A 110 6.25 13.51 -30.97
CA CYS A 110 5.66 13.16 -29.67
C CYS A 110 4.78 14.29 -29.10
N GLY A 111 5.01 15.53 -29.50
CA GLY A 111 4.50 16.71 -28.82
C GLY A 111 5.18 16.91 -27.46
N SER A 112 4.52 16.51 -26.37
CA SER A 112 5.03 16.65 -25.00
C SER A 112 5.51 15.31 -24.42
N ALA A 113 6.68 15.30 -23.76
CA ALA A 113 7.21 14.12 -23.09
C ALA A 113 6.30 13.58 -21.96
N LYS A 114 5.54 14.45 -21.27
CA LYS A 114 4.80 14.08 -20.03
C LYS A 114 3.67 13.05 -20.23
N LYS A 115 3.24 12.81 -21.47
CA LYS A 115 2.12 11.91 -21.79
C LYS A 115 2.56 10.64 -22.53
N ASN A 116 3.86 10.49 -22.78
CA ASN A 116 4.42 9.42 -23.59
C ASN A 116 5.38 8.56 -22.76
N GLU A 117 5.25 7.24 -22.91
CA GLU A 117 6.27 6.30 -22.47
C GLU A 117 7.27 6.11 -23.61
N ILE A 118 8.54 6.43 -23.39
CA ILE A 118 9.55 6.40 -24.46
C ILE A 118 10.52 5.26 -24.20
N TRP A 119 10.63 4.36 -25.17
CA TRP A 119 11.52 3.20 -25.11
C TRP A 119 12.50 3.23 -26.28
N ALA A 120 13.74 2.82 -26.02
CA ALA A 120 14.78 2.77 -27.03
C ALA A 120 15.66 1.52 -26.90
N ASN A 121 16.23 1.10 -28.02
CA ASN A 121 17.18 -0.01 -28.07
C ASN A 121 18.62 0.50 -27.91
N ILE A 122 19.44 -0.20 -27.12
CA ILE A 122 20.90 -0.14 -27.23
C ILE A 122 21.39 -1.16 -28.25
N SER A 123 22.65 -1.02 -28.68
CA SER A 123 23.30 -2.04 -29.49
C SER A 123 23.35 -3.35 -28.71
N SER A 124 22.89 -4.42 -29.34
CA SER A 124 22.89 -5.73 -28.72
C SER A 124 24.31 -6.33 -28.72
N ALA A 125 25.25 -5.80 -29.51
CA ALA A 125 26.60 -6.33 -29.75
C ALA A 125 27.41 -6.73 -28.51
N ARG A 126 27.26 -5.99 -27.40
CA ARG A 126 27.94 -6.23 -26.12
C ARG A 126 27.01 -6.73 -25.00
N VAL A 127 25.79 -7.13 -25.36
CA VAL A 127 24.84 -7.77 -24.46
C VAL A 127 24.97 -9.28 -24.59
N GLU A 128 25.31 -9.92 -23.48
CA GLU A 128 25.44 -11.37 -23.35
C GLU A 128 24.18 -11.93 -22.69
N MET A 129 23.65 -13.04 -23.23
CA MET A 129 22.46 -13.69 -22.72
C MET A 129 22.68 -15.19 -22.62
N ARG A 130 22.19 -15.80 -21.54
CA ARG A 130 22.28 -17.24 -21.29
C ARG A 130 20.97 -17.74 -20.71
N TYR A 131 20.45 -18.76 -21.34
CA TYR A 131 19.43 -19.61 -20.76
C TYR A 131 20.08 -20.54 -19.72
N LEU A 132 19.51 -20.59 -18.53
CA LEU A 132 20.00 -21.33 -17.38
C LEU A 132 18.89 -22.22 -16.81
N LYS A 133 19.24 -23.47 -16.49
CA LYS A 133 18.42 -24.36 -15.67
C LYS A 133 19.04 -24.44 -14.29
N ILE A 134 18.37 -23.89 -13.28
CA ILE A 134 18.85 -23.90 -11.89
C ILE A 134 17.94 -24.73 -11.00
N PRO A 135 18.43 -25.31 -9.89
CA PRO A 135 17.56 -25.99 -8.93
C PRO A 135 16.49 -25.04 -8.40
N LYS A 136 15.29 -25.56 -8.13
CA LYS A 136 14.22 -24.74 -7.54
C LYS A 136 14.63 -24.29 -6.14
N VAL A 137 14.78 -22.98 -5.97
CA VAL A 137 15.19 -22.34 -4.71
C VAL A 137 14.13 -21.37 -4.22
N PRO A 138 14.09 -21.04 -2.91
CA PRO A 138 13.20 -20.00 -2.40
C PRO A 138 13.40 -18.67 -3.14
N PRO A 139 12.33 -17.87 -3.37
CA PRO A 139 12.42 -16.62 -4.14
C PRO A 139 13.49 -15.64 -3.67
N LYS A 140 13.80 -15.63 -2.36
CA LYS A 140 14.86 -14.79 -1.77
C LYS A 140 16.27 -15.21 -2.17
N GLN A 141 16.50 -16.48 -2.49
CA GLN A 141 17.81 -17.03 -2.88
C GLN A 141 18.00 -17.07 -4.40
N MET A 142 16.90 -16.97 -5.17
CA MET A 142 16.89 -17.00 -6.63
C MET A 142 17.94 -16.07 -7.28
N PRO A 143 18.04 -14.76 -6.92
CA PRO A 143 19.00 -13.87 -7.56
C PRO A 143 20.45 -14.33 -7.40
N ASN A 144 20.81 -14.87 -6.24
CA ASN A 144 22.16 -15.36 -5.98
C ASN A 144 22.44 -16.66 -6.77
N ALA A 145 21.48 -17.60 -6.79
CA ALA A 145 21.60 -18.84 -7.53
C ALA A 145 21.78 -18.60 -9.04
N VAL A 146 20.97 -17.71 -9.60
CA VAL A 146 21.04 -17.29 -11.01
C VAL A 146 22.37 -16.61 -11.32
N TYR A 147 22.79 -15.66 -10.48
CA TYR A 147 24.05 -14.94 -10.64
C TYR A 147 25.28 -15.87 -10.65
N TRP A 148 25.39 -16.80 -9.70
CA TRP A 148 26.51 -17.74 -9.66
C TRP A 148 26.49 -18.74 -10.82
N SER A 149 25.31 -19.18 -11.23
CA SER A 149 25.14 -20.06 -12.39
C SER A 149 25.57 -19.37 -13.68
N PHE A 150 25.20 -18.10 -13.86
CA PHE A 150 25.63 -17.30 -15.00
C PHE A 150 27.14 -17.05 -14.99
N LYS A 151 27.70 -16.63 -13.85
CA LYS A 151 29.14 -16.33 -13.69
C LYS A 151 30.05 -17.55 -13.94
N LYS A 152 29.54 -18.77 -13.75
CA LYS A 152 30.25 -20.01 -14.06
C LYS A 152 30.50 -20.20 -15.56
N ILE A 153 29.60 -19.71 -16.41
CA ILE A 153 29.65 -19.94 -17.86
C ILE A 153 29.98 -18.67 -18.66
N THR A 154 29.77 -17.49 -18.07
CA THR A 154 30.03 -16.20 -18.70
C THR A 154 30.91 -15.36 -17.78
N SER A 155 32.06 -14.91 -18.29
CA SER A 155 32.93 -13.94 -17.61
C SER A 155 32.47 -12.53 -17.95
N PHE A 156 32.24 -11.68 -16.94
CA PHE A 156 31.85 -10.28 -17.12
C PHE A 156 32.38 -9.42 -15.98
N ASN A 157 32.60 -8.12 -16.25
CA ASN A 157 33.01 -7.15 -15.24
C ASN A 157 31.79 -6.52 -14.56
N GLU A 158 31.59 -6.82 -13.28
CA GLU A 158 30.49 -6.29 -12.46
C GLU A 158 30.51 -4.76 -12.31
N LYS A 159 31.65 -4.11 -12.50
CA LYS A 159 31.74 -2.64 -12.44
C LYS A 159 31.18 -1.96 -13.68
N ASP A 160 31.31 -2.62 -14.83
CA ASP A 160 31.04 -2.02 -16.14
C ASP A 160 29.78 -2.59 -16.80
N THR A 161 29.16 -3.60 -16.18
CA THR A 161 27.96 -4.25 -16.70
C THR A 161 26.88 -4.35 -15.63
N ILE A 162 25.63 -4.18 -16.05
CA ILE A 162 24.47 -4.58 -15.26
C ILE A 162 24.25 -6.08 -15.45
N PHE A 163 23.76 -6.74 -14.40
CA PHE A 163 23.31 -8.13 -14.45
C PHE A 163 21.86 -8.17 -14.02
N ASP A 164 21.04 -8.85 -14.80
CA ASP A 164 19.62 -9.04 -14.51
C ASP A 164 19.11 -10.36 -15.13
N PHE A 165 17.91 -10.76 -14.75
CA PHE A 165 17.34 -12.03 -15.21
C PHE A 165 15.82 -12.04 -15.21
N GLU A 166 15.25 -12.93 -16.02
CA GLU A 166 13.84 -13.20 -16.12
C GLU A 166 13.57 -14.70 -15.90
N VAL A 167 12.59 -15.01 -15.05
CA VAL A 167 12.18 -16.38 -14.77
C VAL A 167 11.16 -16.81 -15.83
N LEU A 168 11.45 -17.90 -16.54
CA LEU A 168 10.60 -18.41 -17.61
C LEU A 168 9.55 -19.39 -17.08
N GLY A 169 9.93 -20.24 -16.11
CA GLY A 169 9.02 -21.22 -15.53
C GLY A 169 9.73 -22.27 -14.68
N ASP A 170 8.95 -23.17 -14.09
CA ASP A 170 9.48 -24.35 -13.40
C ASP A 170 9.25 -25.59 -14.27
N ILE A 171 10.28 -26.43 -14.38
CA ILE A 171 10.27 -27.70 -15.12
C ILE A 171 10.68 -28.86 -14.22
N GLN A 172 10.32 -30.07 -14.61
CA GLN A 172 10.76 -31.30 -13.95
C GLN A 172 11.76 -32.01 -14.86
N GLU A 173 13.02 -32.12 -14.44
CA GLU A 173 14.08 -32.73 -15.23
C GLU A 173 14.84 -33.75 -14.37
N GLY A 174 14.90 -35.00 -14.83
CA GLY A 174 15.61 -36.08 -14.12
C GLY A 174 15.13 -36.33 -12.69
N GLY A 175 13.83 -36.13 -12.42
CA GLY A 175 13.24 -36.28 -11.07
C GLY A 175 13.47 -35.09 -10.13
N SER A 176 14.17 -34.04 -10.57
CA SER A 176 14.41 -32.80 -9.82
C SER A 176 13.59 -31.64 -10.37
N GLN A 177 13.02 -30.81 -9.49
CA GLN A 177 12.39 -29.55 -9.91
C GLN A 177 13.47 -28.51 -10.18
N LYS A 178 13.46 -27.96 -11.40
CA LYS A 178 14.34 -26.87 -11.83
C LYS A 178 13.51 -25.67 -12.23
N THR A 179 14.14 -24.51 -12.18
CA THR A 179 13.60 -23.25 -12.66
C THR A 179 14.41 -22.82 -13.87
N GLU A 180 13.72 -22.52 -14.96
CA GLU A 180 14.28 -21.97 -16.18
C GLU A 180 14.39 -20.45 -16.06
N VAL A 181 15.56 -19.92 -16.40
CA VAL A 181 15.88 -18.51 -16.25
C VAL A 181 16.64 -18.00 -17.46
N MET A 182 16.22 -16.87 -18.00
CA MET A 182 17.00 -16.09 -18.96
C MET A 182 17.80 -15.04 -18.19
N ALA A 183 19.12 -15.19 -18.13
CA ALA A 183 20.01 -14.25 -17.48
C ALA A 183 20.82 -13.47 -18.52
N TYR A 184 21.03 -12.19 -18.27
CA TYR A 184 21.69 -11.31 -19.23
C TYR A 184 22.53 -10.21 -18.58
N THR A 185 23.56 -9.76 -19.31
CA THR A 185 24.39 -8.62 -18.91
C THR A 185 24.44 -7.58 -20.00
N ALA A 186 24.36 -6.30 -19.63
CA ALA A 186 24.45 -5.19 -20.56
C ALA A 186 25.45 -4.12 -20.08
N PRO A 187 26.17 -3.44 -21.00
CA PRO A 187 27.18 -2.46 -20.64
C PRO A 187 26.57 -1.20 -20.02
N THR A 188 26.94 -0.91 -18.76
CA THR A 188 26.43 0.23 -17.99
C THR A 188 26.71 1.57 -18.70
N GLN A 189 27.85 1.67 -19.40
CA GLN A 189 28.22 2.88 -20.15
C GLN A 189 27.28 3.18 -21.31
N GLU A 190 26.83 2.18 -22.07
CA GLU A 190 25.89 2.40 -23.19
C GLU A 190 24.52 2.81 -22.69
N ILE A 191 24.04 2.14 -21.62
CA ILE A 191 22.77 2.45 -20.98
C ILE A 191 22.79 3.89 -20.45
N LYS A 192 23.86 4.28 -19.75
CA LYS A 192 24.03 5.63 -19.20
C LYS A 192 24.11 6.68 -20.31
N LYS A 193 24.92 6.43 -21.34
CA LYS A 193 25.05 7.33 -22.50
C LYS A 193 23.69 7.60 -23.15
N LEU A 194 22.94 6.53 -23.44
CA LEU A 194 21.63 6.65 -24.06
C LEU A 194 20.63 7.39 -23.15
N LYS A 195 20.59 7.02 -21.85
CA LYS A 195 19.78 7.72 -20.85
C LYS A 195 20.09 9.22 -20.78
N ASP A 196 21.37 9.58 -20.80
CA ASP A 196 21.83 10.97 -20.69
C ASP A 196 21.45 11.78 -21.94
N ILE A 197 21.61 11.23 -23.14
CA ILE A 197 21.21 11.86 -24.41
C ILE A 197 19.71 12.22 -24.39
N PHE A 198 18.87 11.24 -24.05
CA PHE A 198 17.42 11.42 -24.01
C PHE A 198 16.99 12.38 -22.90
N SER A 199 17.57 12.28 -21.71
CA SER A 199 17.28 13.19 -20.61
C SER A 199 17.64 14.64 -20.96
N LYS A 200 18.80 14.87 -21.59
CA LYS A 200 19.23 16.21 -22.04
C LYS A 200 18.38 16.76 -23.19
N SER A 201 17.79 15.89 -24.02
CA SER A 201 16.85 16.31 -25.08
C SER A 201 15.50 16.80 -24.52
N GLY A 202 15.21 16.55 -23.24
CA GLY A 202 13.92 16.85 -22.61
C GLY A 202 12.88 15.72 -22.73
N PHE A 203 13.30 14.55 -23.25
CA PHE A 203 12.46 13.37 -23.45
C PHE A 203 13.08 12.17 -22.73
N PRO A 204 12.98 12.09 -21.39
CA PRO A 204 13.60 11.01 -20.63
C PRO A 204 13.00 9.64 -21.02
N LEU A 205 13.86 8.62 -21.09
CA LEU A 205 13.43 7.26 -21.40
C LEU A 205 12.70 6.62 -20.22
N THR A 206 11.58 5.97 -20.53
CA THR A 206 10.85 5.06 -19.65
C THR A 206 11.51 3.68 -19.62
N GLY A 207 12.15 3.26 -20.72
CA GLY A 207 12.89 2.01 -20.73
C GLY A 207 13.96 1.91 -21.81
N ILE A 208 14.94 1.05 -21.53
CA ILE A 208 16.01 0.69 -22.45
C ILE A 208 16.04 -0.84 -22.57
N SER A 209 16.09 -1.35 -23.79
CA SER A 209 16.22 -2.77 -24.06
C SER A 209 17.10 -3.02 -25.30
N ILE A 210 16.98 -4.18 -25.93
CA ILE A 210 17.67 -4.55 -27.17
C ILE A 210 16.68 -5.09 -28.21
N VAL A 211 17.09 -5.04 -29.47
CA VAL A 211 16.30 -5.49 -30.63
C VAL A 211 15.72 -6.92 -30.46
N PRO A 212 16.44 -7.93 -29.93
CA PRO A 212 15.84 -9.25 -29.71
C PRO A 212 14.59 -9.21 -28.82
N PHE A 213 14.58 -8.39 -27.77
CA PHE A 213 13.38 -8.23 -26.94
C PHE A 213 12.27 -7.42 -27.62
N ALA A 214 12.63 -6.51 -28.55
CA ALA A 214 11.63 -5.88 -29.41
C ALA A 214 10.94 -6.90 -30.32
N PHE A 215 11.67 -7.86 -30.88
CA PHE A 215 11.10 -8.94 -31.70
C PHE A 215 10.23 -9.88 -30.86
N GLN A 216 10.68 -10.25 -29.66
CA GLN A 216 9.84 -10.94 -28.67
C GLN A 216 8.52 -10.20 -28.43
N ASN A 217 8.54 -8.87 -28.28
CA ASN A 217 7.30 -8.12 -28.07
C ASN A 217 6.36 -8.23 -29.28
N LEU A 218 6.86 -8.22 -30.51
CA LEU A 218 6.02 -8.39 -31.72
C LEU A 218 5.37 -9.78 -31.74
N LEU A 219 6.14 -10.83 -31.43
CA LEU A 219 5.67 -12.21 -31.38
C LEU A 219 4.64 -12.42 -30.25
N LEU A 220 4.95 -11.97 -29.02
CA LEU A 220 4.06 -12.16 -27.87
C LEU A 220 2.74 -11.38 -27.97
N ASN A 221 2.70 -10.31 -28.75
CA ASN A 221 1.46 -9.57 -29.01
C ASN A 221 0.74 -10.08 -30.27
N ASN A 222 1.23 -11.14 -30.93
CA ASN A 222 0.76 -11.60 -32.25
C ASN A 222 0.67 -10.47 -33.28
N TRP A 223 1.57 -9.48 -33.16
CA TRP A 223 1.61 -8.33 -34.06
C TRP A 223 2.13 -8.76 -35.42
N VAL A 224 3.16 -9.61 -35.43
CA VAL A 224 3.57 -10.38 -36.59
C VAL A 224 3.12 -11.82 -36.31
N GLY A 225 2.11 -12.27 -37.05
CA GLY A 225 1.55 -13.60 -36.87
C GLY A 225 2.54 -14.67 -37.36
N THR A 226 2.72 -15.71 -36.57
CA THR A 226 3.47 -16.91 -36.96
C THR A 226 2.80 -18.13 -36.37
N ASP A 227 2.63 -19.17 -37.17
CA ASP A 227 2.12 -20.47 -36.71
C ASP A 227 3.24 -21.35 -36.14
N ALA A 228 4.50 -20.92 -36.34
CA ALA A 228 5.67 -21.63 -35.90
C ALA A 228 5.87 -21.50 -34.38
N LYS A 229 6.12 -22.63 -33.71
CA LYS A 229 6.40 -22.65 -32.26
C LYS A 229 7.74 -22.01 -31.95
N ASN A 230 8.75 -22.36 -32.75
CA ASN A 230 10.13 -21.94 -32.58
C ASN A 230 10.62 -21.20 -33.81
N VAL A 231 10.99 -19.94 -33.62
CA VAL A 231 11.36 -19.03 -34.70
C VAL A 231 12.74 -18.46 -34.46
N SER A 232 13.54 -18.35 -35.51
CA SER A 232 14.86 -17.73 -35.45
C SER A 232 14.85 -16.37 -36.12
N SER A 233 15.62 -15.42 -35.59
CA SER A 233 16.00 -14.17 -36.25
C SER A 233 17.50 -14.13 -36.45
N LEU A 234 17.94 -13.94 -37.68
CA LEU A 234 19.33 -13.70 -38.04
C LEU A 234 19.50 -12.24 -38.44
N TYR A 235 20.18 -11.47 -37.60
CA TYR A 235 20.63 -10.12 -37.94
C TYR A 235 22.04 -10.16 -38.52
N ILE A 236 22.21 -9.66 -39.74
CA ILE A 236 23.50 -9.52 -40.43
C ILE A 236 23.93 -8.05 -40.40
N GLY A 237 24.80 -7.71 -39.46
CA GLY A 237 25.33 -6.35 -39.32
C GLY A 237 26.62 -6.13 -40.12
N ARG A 238 27.17 -4.90 -40.01
CA ARG A 238 28.42 -4.53 -40.67
C ARG A 238 29.62 -5.35 -40.16
N ASP A 239 29.82 -5.38 -38.85
CA ASP A 239 31.02 -5.95 -38.21
C ASP A 239 30.76 -7.28 -37.49
N TRP A 240 29.50 -7.60 -37.22
CA TRP A 240 29.06 -8.79 -36.50
C TRP A 240 27.68 -9.21 -37.01
N SER A 241 27.33 -10.46 -36.76
CA SER A 241 25.98 -10.97 -36.93
C SER A 241 25.48 -11.57 -35.62
N ARG A 242 24.17 -11.72 -35.51
CA ARG A 242 23.52 -12.32 -34.36
C ARG A 242 22.39 -13.20 -34.78
N ILE A 243 22.30 -14.30 -34.06
CA ILE A 243 21.18 -15.21 -34.15
C ILE A 243 20.43 -15.22 -32.82
N ASP A 244 19.13 -15.06 -32.91
CA ASP A 244 18.18 -15.07 -31.80
C ASP A 244 17.16 -16.17 -32.06
N ILE A 245 16.82 -16.97 -31.05
CA ILE A 245 15.79 -18.01 -31.15
C ILE A 245 14.71 -17.70 -30.13
N PHE A 246 13.47 -17.73 -30.61
CA PHE A 246 12.27 -17.50 -29.85
C PHE A 246 11.48 -18.80 -29.78
N SER A 247 11.02 -19.16 -28.58
CA SER A 247 10.14 -20.30 -28.36
C SER A 247 8.86 -19.81 -27.70
N ASN A 248 7.70 -20.10 -28.30
CA ASN A 248 6.40 -19.57 -27.89
C ASN A 248 6.42 -18.03 -27.74
N GLY A 249 7.14 -17.35 -28.64
CA GLY A 249 7.33 -15.90 -28.64
C GLY A 249 8.37 -15.35 -27.64
N TYR A 250 8.84 -16.15 -26.67
CA TYR A 250 9.87 -15.73 -25.72
C TYR A 250 11.28 -15.95 -26.27
N LEU A 251 12.18 -14.99 -26.07
CA LEU A 251 13.58 -15.12 -26.41
C LEU A 251 14.26 -16.14 -25.50
N VAL A 252 14.72 -17.24 -26.08
CA VAL A 252 15.35 -18.36 -25.35
C VAL A 252 16.83 -18.55 -25.68
N LEU A 253 17.31 -17.96 -26.78
CA LEU A 253 18.73 -17.95 -27.12
C LEU A 253 19.07 -16.66 -27.88
N SER A 254 20.22 -16.07 -27.59
CA SER A 254 20.80 -14.99 -28.39
C SER A 254 22.31 -15.13 -28.41
N ARG A 255 22.90 -15.15 -29.60
CA ARG A 255 24.34 -15.30 -29.77
C ARG A 255 24.86 -14.37 -30.85
N GLY A 256 25.82 -13.52 -30.49
CA GLY A 256 26.61 -12.74 -31.45
C GLY A 256 27.86 -13.50 -31.91
N PHE A 257 28.26 -13.29 -33.15
CA PHE A 257 29.51 -13.81 -33.69
C PHE A 257 30.11 -12.86 -34.75
N LYS A 258 31.44 -12.89 -34.90
CA LYS A 258 32.21 -11.97 -35.75
C LYS A 258 32.19 -12.40 -37.23
N ALA A 259 31.01 -12.45 -37.83
CA ALA A 259 30.84 -12.68 -39.26
C ALA A 259 29.78 -11.73 -39.80
N GLY A 260 30.19 -10.53 -40.20
CA GLY A 260 29.30 -9.50 -40.76
C GLY A 260 29.56 -9.23 -42.24
N ILE A 261 28.92 -8.19 -42.77
CA ILE A 261 29.12 -7.72 -44.15
C ILE A 261 30.60 -7.40 -44.43
N LYS A 262 31.33 -6.83 -43.45
CA LYS A 262 32.76 -6.53 -43.59
C LYS A 262 33.58 -7.78 -43.89
N THR A 263 33.25 -8.93 -43.31
CA THR A 263 33.92 -10.21 -43.58
C THR A 263 33.67 -10.68 -45.01
N MET A 264 32.46 -10.46 -45.54
CA MET A 264 32.14 -10.76 -46.94
C MET A 264 32.87 -9.80 -47.89
N LYS A 265 32.93 -8.51 -47.57
CA LYS A 265 33.72 -7.52 -48.32
C LYS A 265 35.21 -7.88 -48.35
N ALA A 266 35.77 -8.30 -47.22
CA ALA A 266 37.16 -8.73 -47.13
C ALA A 266 37.48 -10.01 -47.93
N THR A 267 36.48 -10.78 -48.39
CA THR A 267 36.71 -11.86 -49.36
C THR A 267 36.77 -11.38 -50.81
N MET A 268 36.21 -10.21 -51.10
CA MET A 268 36.29 -9.58 -52.42
C MET A 268 37.61 -8.81 -52.60
N SER A 269 38.07 -8.14 -51.54
CA SER A 269 39.35 -7.43 -51.51
C SER A 269 40.46 -8.36 -51.00
N LYS A 270 41.65 -8.40 -51.62
CA LYS A 270 42.81 -9.18 -51.14
C LYS A 270 43.43 -8.63 -49.82
N GLU A 271 42.63 -8.07 -48.92
CA GLU A 271 43.13 -7.64 -47.62
C GLU A 271 43.29 -8.84 -46.69
N LYS A 272 44.55 -9.19 -46.43
CA LYS A 272 44.92 -10.11 -45.35
C LYS A 272 44.42 -9.53 -44.04
N ASP A 273 43.48 -10.23 -43.41
CA ASP A 273 43.04 -9.93 -42.05
C ASP A 273 44.24 -10.06 -41.08
N GLU A 274 44.42 -9.09 -40.18
CA GLU A 274 45.45 -9.11 -39.12
C GLU A 274 45.26 -10.28 -38.11
N SER A 275 44.21 -11.09 -38.28
CA SER A 275 43.86 -12.24 -37.43
C SER A 275 44.60 -13.54 -37.78
N GLY A 276 45.50 -13.55 -38.78
CA GLY A 276 46.47 -14.65 -38.97
C GLY A 276 45.88 -16.02 -39.34
N ILE A 277 44.72 -16.05 -40.01
CA ILE A 277 44.15 -17.31 -40.51
C ILE A 277 44.41 -17.40 -42.02
N GLU A 278 45.36 -18.26 -42.39
CA GLU A 278 45.64 -18.62 -43.79
C GLU A 278 44.37 -19.18 -44.46
N LEU A 279 43.74 -18.37 -45.33
CA LEU A 279 42.84 -18.89 -46.34
C LEU A 279 43.71 -19.55 -47.42
N ALA A 280 43.85 -20.87 -47.32
CA ALA A 280 44.48 -21.70 -48.34
C ALA A 280 43.74 -21.54 -49.68
N THR A 281 44.30 -20.74 -50.57
CA THR A 281 43.94 -20.69 -51.98
C THR A 281 44.57 -21.90 -52.68
N LYS A 282 43.78 -22.96 -52.89
CA LYS A 282 44.11 -23.95 -53.92
C LYS A 282 43.81 -23.36 -55.30
N ALA A 283 44.61 -23.80 -56.27
CA ALA A 283 44.78 -23.28 -57.62
C ALA A 283 43.48 -22.90 -58.33
N VAL A 284 43.52 -21.73 -58.96
CA VAL A 284 42.43 -21.11 -59.71
C VAL A 284 42.63 -21.32 -61.21
N ASP A 285 41.53 -21.71 -61.85
CA ASP A 285 41.32 -21.87 -63.29
C ASP A 285 41.61 -20.58 -64.10
N PRO A 286 42.30 -20.64 -65.26
CA PRO A 286 42.63 -19.47 -66.09
C PRO A 286 41.44 -18.59 -66.55
N ASP A 287 40.20 -19.08 -66.54
CA ASP A 287 39.00 -18.28 -66.89
C ASP A 287 38.62 -17.22 -65.82
N GLU A 288 39.12 -17.33 -64.59
CA GLU A 288 38.89 -16.31 -63.54
C GLU A 288 39.66 -14.99 -63.79
N THR A 289 40.54 -14.95 -64.80
CA THR A 289 41.38 -13.76 -65.05
C THR A 289 40.60 -12.59 -65.64
N LYS A 290 39.45 -12.84 -66.30
CA LYS A 290 38.54 -11.78 -66.79
C LYS A 290 37.57 -11.27 -65.72
N ALA A 291 37.26 -12.10 -64.72
CA ALA A 291 36.45 -11.73 -63.54
C ALA A 291 37.19 -10.83 -62.54
N ARG A 292 38.52 -10.70 -62.66
CA ARG A 292 39.41 -9.94 -61.76
C ARG A 292 39.43 -8.43 -61.98
N GLN A 293 38.64 -7.92 -62.93
CA GLN A 293 38.54 -6.48 -63.23
C GLN A 293 37.22 -5.88 -62.74
N ILE A 294 36.47 -6.59 -61.90
CA ILE A 294 35.32 -6.02 -61.18
C ILE A 294 35.90 -5.14 -60.07
N ASP A 295 35.63 -3.84 -60.16
CA ASP A 295 35.97 -2.87 -59.12
C ASP A 295 35.32 -3.30 -57.79
N ALA A 296 36.12 -3.44 -56.74
CA ALA A 296 35.64 -3.87 -55.42
C ALA A 296 34.56 -2.94 -54.89
N ASP A 297 34.62 -1.65 -55.26
CA ASP A 297 33.62 -0.65 -54.92
C ASP A 297 32.29 -0.90 -55.65
N ARG A 298 32.35 -1.33 -56.92
CA ARG A 298 31.16 -1.69 -57.70
C ARG A 298 30.52 -2.99 -57.22
N ALA A 299 31.31 -4.00 -56.87
CA ALA A 299 30.81 -5.23 -56.27
C ALA A 299 30.12 -4.98 -54.92
N GLN A 300 30.64 -4.02 -54.15
CA GLN A 300 30.05 -3.58 -52.89
C GLN A 300 28.70 -2.90 -53.08
N GLU A 301 28.55 -2.00 -54.05
CA GLU A 301 27.26 -1.36 -54.35
C GLU A 301 26.18 -2.39 -54.72
N ILE A 302 26.53 -3.39 -55.54
CA ILE A 302 25.59 -4.39 -56.04
C ILE A 302 25.09 -5.32 -54.93
N PHE A 303 25.97 -5.78 -54.04
CA PHE A 303 25.62 -6.80 -53.03
C PHE A 303 25.27 -6.25 -51.64
N PHE A 304 25.74 -5.05 -51.32
CA PHE A 304 25.61 -4.43 -49.99
C PHE A 304 25.26 -2.94 -50.05
N GLY A 305 24.62 -2.48 -51.12
CA GLY A 305 24.12 -1.11 -51.25
C GLY A 305 23.30 -0.68 -50.03
N PHE A 306 23.53 0.55 -49.58
CA PHE A 306 22.73 1.14 -48.50
C PHE A 306 21.34 1.50 -49.04
N VAL A 307 20.34 1.36 -48.17
CA VAL A 307 18.91 1.56 -48.50
C VAL A 307 18.60 2.97 -49.06
N GLN A 308 19.52 3.94 -48.90
CA GLN A 308 19.36 5.32 -49.36
C GLN A 308 19.71 5.55 -50.84
N ASP A 309 20.48 4.67 -51.50
CA ASP A 309 21.14 5.00 -52.78
C ASP A 309 20.59 4.29 -54.02
N SER A 310 19.45 3.59 -53.95
CA SER A 310 18.90 2.93 -55.14
C SER A 310 17.38 2.85 -55.14
N PRO A 311 16.69 3.41 -56.16
CA PRO A 311 15.27 3.14 -56.35
C PRO A 311 15.05 1.64 -56.56
N GLU A 312 13.89 1.16 -56.15
CA GLU A 312 13.43 -0.19 -56.44
C GLU A 312 13.48 -0.43 -57.95
N GLN A 313 14.47 -1.19 -58.41
CA GLN A 313 14.38 -1.81 -59.73
C GLN A 313 13.60 -3.11 -59.55
N GLU A 314 12.28 -3.01 -59.53
CA GLU A 314 11.36 -4.14 -59.69
C GLU A 314 11.53 -4.83 -61.07
N ASP A 315 12.20 -4.17 -62.03
CA ASP A 315 12.49 -4.65 -63.38
C ASP A 315 13.91 -5.24 -63.57
N ARG A 316 14.47 -5.96 -62.59
CA ARG A 316 15.67 -6.77 -62.88
C ARG A 316 15.26 -8.09 -63.55
N PRO A 317 15.88 -8.46 -64.70
CA PRO A 317 15.60 -9.73 -65.34
C PRO A 317 15.87 -10.90 -64.38
N THR A 318 14.98 -11.90 -64.39
CA THR A 318 15.06 -13.14 -63.59
C THR A 318 16.37 -13.91 -63.81
N GLU A 319 17.07 -13.66 -64.92
CA GLU A 319 18.41 -14.19 -65.17
C GLU A 319 19.49 -13.33 -64.52
N LEU A 320 20.13 -13.92 -63.51
CA LEU A 320 21.34 -13.41 -62.84
C LEU A 320 22.41 -13.00 -63.84
N GLN A 321 22.87 -11.75 -63.72
CA GLN A 321 23.95 -11.25 -64.56
C GLN A 321 25.23 -12.07 -64.29
N PRO A 322 26.08 -12.30 -65.31
CA PRO A 322 27.34 -13.02 -65.14
C PRO A 322 28.22 -12.44 -64.03
N GLU A 323 28.21 -11.11 -63.88
CA GLU A 323 28.94 -10.37 -62.83
C GLU A 323 28.42 -10.70 -61.42
N GLU A 324 27.10 -10.78 -61.23
CA GLU A 324 26.50 -11.14 -59.93
C GLU A 324 26.87 -12.57 -59.52
N LYS A 325 26.90 -13.51 -60.47
CA LYS A 325 27.33 -14.90 -60.20
C LYS A 325 28.80 -14.98 -59.78
N VAL A 326 29.66 -14.16 -60.39
CA VAL A 326 31.08 -14.06 -60.04
C VAL A 326 31.26 -13.47 -58.65
N ILE A 327 30.60 -12.34 -58.34
CA ILE A 327 30.68 -11.70 -57.03
C ILE A 327 30.14 -12.64 -55.93
N PHE A 328 29.05 -13.35 -56.20
CA PHE A 328 28.49 -14.33 -55.27
C PHE A 328 29.48 -15.46 -54.96
N LYS A 329 30.19 -15.99 -55.98
CA LYS A 329 31.25 -16.99 -55.77
C LYS A 329 32.38 -16.48 -54.87
N MET A 330 32.74 -15.19 -54.96
CA MET A 330 33.78 -14.59 -54.12
C MET A 330 33.37 -14.53 -52.64
N ILE A 331 32.11 -14.19 -52.33
CA ILE A 331 31.63 -14.12 -50.94
C ILE A 331 31.19 -15.45 -50.35
N LEU A 332 30.99 -16.47 -51.19
CA LEU A 332 30.49 -17.77 -50.79
C LEU A 332 31.26 -18.39 -49.60
N PRO A 333 32.61 -18.31 -49.49
CA PRO A 333 33.32 -18.83 -48.33
C PRO A 333 32.94 -18.13 -47.01
N ALA A 334 32.77 -16.82 -47.03
CA ALA A 334 32.32 -16.06 -45.85
C ALA A 334 30.85 -16.39 -45.51
N LEU A 335 30.01 -16.55 -46.53
CA LEU A 335 28.60 -16.91 -46.37
C LEU A 335 28.43 -18.33 -45.82
N LYS A 336 29.22 -19.31 -46.29
CA LYS A 336 29.27 -20.68 -45.74
C LYS A 336 29.63 -20.69 -44.26
N ARG A 337 30.59 -19.86 -43.85
CA ARG A 337 30.96 -19.72 -42.43
C ARG A 337 29.81 -19.14 -41.61
N LEU A 338 29.10 -18.13 -42.15
CA LEU A 338 27.91 -17.56 -41.52
C LEU A 338 26.82 -18.63 -41.31
N VAL A 339 26.47 -19.36 -42.37
CA VAL A 339 25.48 -20.46 -42.31
C VAL A 339 25.91 -21.53 -41.31
N ARG A 340 27.19 -21.93 -41.31
CA ARG A 340 27.68 -22.92 -40.33
C ARG A 340 27.56 -22.44 -38.88
N GLN A 341 27.73 -21.14 -38.61
CA GLN A 341 27.50 -20.61 -37.26
C GLN A 341 26.02 -20.66 -36.86
N VAL A 342 25.11 -20.47 -37.82
CA VAL A 342 23.66 -20.60 -37.62
C VAL A 342 23.30 -22.05 -37.31
N GLU A 343 23.73 -23.01 -38.12
CA GLU A 343 23.51 -24.44 -37.90
C GLU A 343 24.02 -24.91 -36.53
N LEU A 344 25.27 -24.56 -36.16
CA LEU A 344 25.83 -24.90 -34.85
C LEU A 344 25.00 -24.34 -33.70
N THR A 345 24.33 -23.21 -33.91
CA THR A 345 23.46 -22.61 -32.90
C THR A 345 22.11 -23.31 -32.83
N PHE A 346 21.56 -23.78 -33.95
CA PHE A 346 20.36 -24.64 -33.98
C PHE A 346 20.63 -26.02 -33.37
N GLU A 347 21.77 -26.63 -33.66
CA GLU A 347 22.22 -27.88 -33.01
C GLU A 347 22.28 -27.70 -31.48
N HIS A 348 22.88 -26.60 -31.02
CA HIS A 348 22.95 -26.27 -29.59
C HIS A 348 21.56 -26.00 -28.98
N PHE A 349 20.64 -25.39 -29.71
CA PHE A 349 19.26 -25.19 -29.28
C PHE A 349 18.54 -26.54 -29.12
N SER A 350 18.50 -27.35 -30.17
CA SER A 350 17.87 -28.68 -30.15
C SER A 350 18.39 -29.54 -29.00
N ALA A 351 19.71 -29.54 -28.75
CA ALA A 351 20.31 -30.32 -27.66
C ALA A 351 19.88 -29.87 -26.25
N ASN A 352 19.50 -28.60 -26.05
CA ASN A 352 19.16 -28.05 -24.73
C ASN A 352 17.64 -27.90 -24.49
N PHE A 353 16.84 -27.89 -25.56
CA PHE A 353 15.40 -27.68 -25.56
C PHE A 353 14.66 -28.90 -26.13
N GLU A 354 14.76 -30.05 -25.45
CA GLU A 354 13.98 -31.27 -25.72
C GLU A 354 13.97 -31.77 -27.19
N ASN A 355 15.05 -31.55 -27.95
CA ASN A 355 15.15 -31.85 -29.38
C ASN A 355 14.12 -31.11 -30.26
N GLU A 356 13.69 -29.94 -29.84
CA GLU A 356 12.88 -29.07 -30.68
C GLU A 356 13.71 -28.45 -31.81
N SER A 357 13.10 -28.32 -32.99
CA SER A 357 13.70 -27.66 -34.16
C SER A 357 13.18 -26.24 -34.32
N VAL A 358 13.96 -25.40 -34.98
CA VAL A 358 13.52 -24.11 -35.48
C VAL A 358 12.68 -24.34 -36.75
N GLU A 359 11.49 -23.77 -36.79
CA GLU A 359 10.50 -23.99 -37.85
C GLU A 359 10.49 -22.88 -38.89
N SER A 360 10.91 -21.66 -38.55
CA SER A 360 11.04 -20.54 -39.48
C SER A 360 12.20 -19.61 -39.13
N ILE A 361 12.69 -18.87 -40.13
CA ILE A 361 13.79 -17.90 -39.96
C ILE A 361 13.46 -16.53 -40.58
N TYR A 362 13.65 -15.47 -39.79
CA TYR A 362 13.68 -14.09 -40.24
C TYR A 362 15.12 -13.66 -40.47
N ILE A 363 15.40 -12.99 -41.59
CA ILE A 363 16.72 -12.47 -41.91
C ILE A 363 16.62 -10.96 -42.03
N SER A 364 17.34 -10.25 -41.15
CA SER A 364 17.39 -8.79 -41.13
C SER A 364 18.82 -8.29 -41.33
N SER A 365 18.98 -7.09 -41.88
CA SER A 365 20.30 -6.47 -42.06
C SER A 365 20.19 -4.94 -42.08
N SER A 366 21.29 -4.27 -41.70
CA SER A 366 21.41 -2.82 -41.79
C SER A 366 21.62 -2.31 -43.22
N ALA A 367 22.06 -3.17 -44.14
CA ALA A 367 22.16 -2.90 -45.57
C ALA A 367 21.18 -3.84 -46.31
N ARG A 368 20.79 -3.53 -47.54
CA ARG A 368 19.92 -4.43 -48.32
C ARG A 368 20.77 -5.62 -48.78
N PRO A 369 20.65 -6.82 -48.17
CA PRO A 369 21.43 -7.95 -48.65
C PRO A 369 20.90 -8.33 -50.04
N HIS A 370 21.79 -8.66 -50.95
CA HIS A 370 21.38 -9.17 -52.26
C HIS A 370 20.47 -10.39 -52.11
N LYS A 371 19.47 -10.53 -52.99
CA LYS A 371 18.49 -11.63 -52.97
C LYS A 371 19.16 -13.01 -52.88
N LEU A 372 20.27 -13.19 -53.60
CA LEU A 372 21.09 -14.41 -53.57
C LEU A 372 21.60 -14.80 -52.18
N ILE A 373 21.98 -13.83 -51.34
CA ILE A 373 22.48 -14.10 -49.99
C ILE A 373 21.33 -14.68 -49.16
N VAL A 374 20.16 -14.06 -49.25
CA VAL A 374 18.95 -14.48 -48.51
C VAL A 374 18.47 -15.85 -48.99
N GLU A 375 18.40 -16.06 -50.32
CA GLU A 375 18.01 -17.34 -50.91
C GLU A 375 18.99 -18.47 -50.56
N TYR A 376 20.30 -18.19 -50.60
CA TYR A 376 21.31 -19.18 -50.23
C TYR A 376 21.19 -19.60 -48.76
N ILE A 377 21.03 -18.65 -47.84
CA ILE A 377 20.86 -18.96 -46.41
C ILE A 377 19.61 -19.82 -46.20
N GLY A 378 18.47 -19.46 -46.81
CA GLY A 378 17.24 -20.23 -46.70
C GLY A 378 17.37 -21.66 -47.23
N ASN A 379 17.98 -21.82 -48.41
CA ASN A 379 18.16 -23.13 -49.04
C ASN A 379 19.10 -24.05 -48.26
N GLU A 380 20.21 -23.53 -47.75
CA GLU A 380 21.18 -24.35 -47.00
C GLU A 380 20.64 -24.76 -45.63
N LEU A 381 19.86 -23.89 -44.97
CA LEU A 381 19.25 -24.21 -43.68
C LEU A 381 18.03 -25.14 -43.81
N GLY A 382 17.39 -25.21 -44.98
CA GLY A 382 16.20 -26.02 -45.22
C GLY A 382 14.97 -25.55 -44.42
N ILE A 383 14.94 -24.30 -43.99
CA ILE A 383 13.89 -23.71 -43.14
C ILE A 383 13.19 -22.59 -43.93
N PRO A 384 11.84 -22.49 -43.89
CA PRO A 384 11.13 -21.43 -44.56
C PRO A 384 11.53 -20.06 -44.03
N LYS A 385 11.78 -19.14 -44.98
CA LYS A 385 11.95 -17.72 -44.68
C LYS A 385 10.57 -17.08 -44.52
N GLU A 386 10.33 -16.46 -43.39
CA GLU A 386 9.16 -15.61 -43.20
C GLU A 386 9.54 -14.13 -43.31
N ASN A 387 8.56 -13.27 -43.55
CA ASN A 387 8.76 -11.83 -43.51
C ASN A 387 8.44 -11.30 -42.11
N PHE A 388 9.27 -10.40 -41.57
CA PHE A 388 9.06 -9.80 -40.25
C PHE A 388 8.60 -8.35 -40.37
N ASP A 389 7.44 -8.16 -41.00
CA ASP A 389 6.89 -6.86 -41.33
C ASP A 389 5.84 -6.39 -40.30
N PRO A 390 6.11 -5.34 -39.50
CA PRO A 390 5.16 -4.83 -38.51
C PRO A 390 3.92 -4.16 -39.12
N PHE A 391 3.90 -3.87 -40.43
CA PHE A 391 2.75 -3.30 -41.13
C PHE A 391 1.91 -4.35 -41.87
N SER A 392 2.34 -5.61 -41.85
CA SER A 392 1.54 -6.76 -42.31
C SER A 392 0.58 -7.30 -41.24
N ALA A 393 0.55 -6.65 -40.07
CA ALA A 393 -0.29 -7.02 -38.93
C ALA A 393 -1.79 -6.97 -39.25
N ASP A 394 -2.60 -7.63 -38.41
CA ASP A 394 -4.07 -7.54 -38.49
C ASP A 394 -4.51 -6.06 -38.55
N PRO A 395 -5.47 -5.69 -39.44
CA PRO A 395 -5.95 -4.32 -39.56
C PRO A 395 -6.39 -3.68 -38.24
N ASN A 396 -6.84 -4.48 -37.28
CA ASN A 396 -7.18 -4.00 -35.93
C ASN A 396 -5.99 -3.39 -35.19
N PHE A 397 -4.76 -3.81 -35.49
CA PHE A 397 -3.52 -3.27 -34.93
C PHE A 397 -3.02 -2.03 -35.68
N LEU A 398 -3.23 -1.92 -36.99
CA LEU A 398 -2.70 -0.82 -37.80
C LEU A 398 -3.51 0.47 -37.68
N GLY A 399 -4.79 0.37 -37.26
CA GLY A 399 -5.66 1.53 -37.16
C GLY A 399 -5.89 2.18 -38.53
N GLU A 400 -5.71 3.49 -38.64
CA GLU A 400 -5.83 4.25 -39.90
C GLU A 400 -4.47 4.49 -40.60
N VAL A 401 -3.39 3.90 -40.09
CA VAL A 401 -2.03 4.15 -40.58
C VAL A 401 -1.72 3.22 -41.75
N SER A 402 -1.38 3.81 -42.91
CA SER A 402 -0.82 3.06 -44.05
C SER A 402 0.67 2.81 -43.83
N GLY A 403 1.16 1.62 -44.18
CA GLY A 403 2.59 1.30 -44.07
C GLY A 403 3.45 1.98 -45.15
N PRO A 404 4.78 1.84 -45.06
CA PRO A 404 5.71 2.27 -46.10
C PRO A 404 5.43 1.61 -47.45
N GLU A 405 5.81 2.27 -48.55
CA GLU A 405 5.58 1.74 -49.92
C GLU A 405 6.44 0.50 -50.21
N SER A 406 7.66 0.46 -49.68
CA SER A 406 8.59 -0.65 -49.85
C SER A 406 8.50 -1.68 -48.71
N ALA A 407 8.37 -2.96 -49.05
CA ALA A 407 8.42 -4.06 -48.07
C ALA A 407 9.69 -4.05 -47.21
N LEU A 408 10.83 -3.67 -47.81
CA LEU A 408 12.10 -3.59 -47.10
C LEU A 408 12.13 -2.41 -46.11
N GLU A 409 11.51 -1.29 -46.46
CA GLU A 409 11.35 -0.17 -45.54
C GLU A 409 10.42 -0.54 -44.39
N SER A 410 9.35 -1.28 -44.69
CA SER A 410 8.41 -1.83 -43.71
C SER A 410 9.10 -2.71 -42.67
N GLU A 411 9.88 -3.70 -43.11
CA GLU A 411 10.70 -4.57 -42.25
C GLU A 411 11.68 -3.78 -41.38
N ALA A 412 12.27 -2.71 -41.91
CA ALA A 412 13.25 -1.90 -41.19
C ALA A 412 12.68 -1.19 -39.96
N PHE A 413 11.34 -1.06 -39.85
CA PHE A 413 10.67 -0.54 -38.65
C PHE A 413 10.45 -1.59 -37.56
N ALA A 414 10.68 -2.88 -37.81
CA ALA A 414 10.40 -3.94 -36.82
C ALA A 414 11.05 -3.68 -35.44
N PRO A 415 12.32 -3.22 -35.33
CA PRO A 415 12.90 -2.91 -34.03
C PRO A 415 12.18 -1.76 -33.29
N ALA A 416 11.77 -0.72 -34.02
CA ALA A 416 11.06 0.43 -33.47
C ALA A 416 9.61 0.07 -33.10
N ALA A 417 8.92 -0.71 -33.93
CA ALA A 417 7.58 -1.20 -33.67
C ALA A 417 7.54 -2.12 -32.46
N GLY A 418 8.46 -3.10 -32.40
CA GLY A 418 8.53 -4.03 -31.29
C GLY A 418 8.88 -3.36 -29.96
N ILE A 419 9.77 -2.37 -29.95
CA ILE A 419 10.07 -1.64 -28.72
C ILE A 419 8.94 -0.66 -28.34
N ALA A 420 8.11 -0.20 -29.29
CA ALA A 420 6.89 0.55 -28.99
C ALA A 420 5.82 -0.33 -28.31
N LEU A 421 5.92 -1.66 -28.41
CA LEU A 421 5.06 -2.60 -27.68
C LEU A 421 5.57 -2.92 -26.27
N SER A 422 6.65 -2.30 -25.81
CA SER A 422 7.26 -2.62 -24.52
C SER A 422 6.39 -2.32 -23.31
N SER A 423 6.68 -3.05 -22.23
CA SER A 423 6.20 -2.78 -20.87
C SER A 423 7.14 -3.45 -19.86
N ASN A 424 7.22 -2.94 -18.63
CA ASN A 424 8.07 -3.54 -17.58
C ASN A 424 7.64 -4.96 -17.16
N SER A 425 6.47 -5.44 -17.61
CA SER A 425 5.96 -6.79 -17.37
C SER A 425 6.39 -7.83 -18.39
N ILE A 426 6.76 -7.42 -19.62
CA ILE A 426 7.06 -8.33 -20.74
C ILE A 426 8.48 -8.10 -21.26
N THR A 427 8.96 -6.86 -21.22
CA THR A 427 10.22 -6.46 -21.82
C THR A 427 11.26 -6.20 -20.72
N PRO A 428 12.40 -6.89 -20.74
CA PRO A 428 13.56 -6.54 -19.93
C PRO A 428 13.93 -5.07 -20.08
N ASN A 429 13.94 -4.35 -18.96
CA ASN A 429 14.23 -2.93 -18.91
C ASN A 429 15.54 -2.67 -18.16
N PHE A 430 16.57 -2.31 -18.90
CA PHE A 430 17.91 -2.06 -18.38
C PHE A 430 18.02 -0.78 -17.54
N LEU A 431 16.99 0.07 -17.53
CA LEU A 431 16.89 1.19 -16.58
C LEU A 431 16.31 0.77 -15.22
N PHE A 432 15.57 -0.34 -15.16
CA PHE A 432 14.84 -0.82 -13.98
C PHE A 432 15.13 -2.30 -13.77
N THR A 433 16.32 -2.59 -13.22
CA THR A 433 16.75 -3.96 -12.95
C THR A 433 15.90 -4.63 -11.86
N HIS A 434 15.99 -5.95 -11.69
CA HIS A 434 15.33 -6.65 -10.58
C HIS A 434 15.64 -6.03 -9.20
N LYS A 435 16.84 -5.46 -9.01
CA LYS A 435 17.20 -4.73 -7.77
C LYS A 435 16.34 -3.48 -7.56
N ASP A 436 15.98 -2.78 -8.63
CA ASP A 436 15.16 -1.57 -8.59
C ASP A 436 13.67 -1.89 -8.48
N LYS A 437 13.21 -2.95 -9.17
CA LYS A 437 11.85 -3.51 -9.01
C LYS A 437 11.57 -3.87 -7.55
N LYS A 438 12.55 -4.49 -6.86
CA LYS A 438 12.44 -4.81 -5.43
C LYS A 438 12.35 -3.56 -4.55
N LYS A 439 13.19 -2.53 -4.76
CA LYS A 439 13.13 -1.28 -3.98
C LYS A 439 11.78 -0.58 -4.11
N ILE A 440 11.22 -0.52 -5.33
CA ILE A 440 9.92 0.09 -5.58
C ILE A 440 8.81 -0.74 -4.93
N ALA A 441 8.87 -2.07 -5.04
CA ALA A 441 7.92 -2.97 -4.37
C ALA A 441 7.95 -2.82 -2.84
N ASP A 442 9.15 -2.71 -2.26
CA ASP A 442 9.34 -2.48 -0.83
C ASP A 442 8.70 -1.12 -0.43
N VAL A 443 8.97 -0.04 -1.18
CA VAL A 443 8.35 1.28 -0.94
C VAL A 443 6.83 1.22 -1.07
N HIS A 444 6.29 0.53 -2.07
CA HIS A 444 4.83 0.37 -2.21
C HIS A 444 4.23 -0.43 -1.06
N PHE A 445 4.91 -1.47 -0.57
CA PHE A 445 4.49 -2.23 0.59
C PHE A 445 4.47 -1.35 1.85
N PHE A 446 5.52 -0.55 2.07
CA PHE A 446 5.56 0.43 3.17
C PHE A 446 4.46 1.48 3.06
N ASN A 447 4.24 2.05 1.87
CA ASN A 447 3.16 3.01 1.64
C ASN A 447 1.78 2.38 1.91
N LYS A 448 1.57 1.12 1.51
CA LYS A 448 0.32 0.40 1.79
C LYS A 448 0.10 0.21 3.29
N ILE A 449 1.13 -0.17 4.04
CA ILE A 449 1.07 -0.26 5.51
C ILE A 449 0.74 1.11 6.12
N LEU A 450 1.40 2.18 5.64
CA LEU A 450 1.17 3.54 6.11
C LEU A 450 -0.29 3.98 5.88
N TYR A 451 -0.85 3.72 4.68
CA TYR A 451 -2.25 4.05 4.36
C TYR A 451 -3.24 3.25 5.23
N VAL A 452 -3.00 1.96 5.45
CA VAL A 452 -3.84 1.14 6.34
C VAL A 452 -3.76 1.64 7.78
N GLY A 453 -2.56 2.02 8.26
CA GLY A 453 -2.37 2.62 9.57
C GLY A 453 -3.15 3.92 9.74
N PHE A 454 -3.04 4.84 8.77
CA PHE A 454 -3.83 6.08 8.78
C PHE A 454 -5.34 5.83 8.74
N ALA A 455 -5.80 4.86 7.95
CA ALA A 455 -7.22 4.50 7.90
C ALA A 455 -7.74 3.97 9.25
N LEU A 456 -6.96 3.12 9.94
CA LEU A 456 -7.31 2.62 11.28
C LEU A 456 -7.37 3.75 12.32
N ILE A 457 -6.40 4.67 12.31
CA ILE A 457 -6.41 5.84 13.19
C ILE A 457 -7.63 6.71 12.92
N MET A 458 -7.96 6.95 11.64
CA MET A 458 -9.16 7.71 11.28
C MET A 458 -10.44 7.04 11.77
N ILE A 459 -10.56 5.72 11.65
CA ILE A 459 -11.71 4.96 12.18
C ILE A 459 -11.80 5.08 13.71
N LEU A 460 -10.66 4.99 14.42
CA LEU A 460 -10.62 5.16 15.88
C LEU A 460 -11.04 6.57 16.30
N CYS A 461 -10.54 7.61 15.61
CA CYS A 461 -10.92 9.00 15.86
C CYS A 461 -12.41 9.22 15.62
N VAL A 462 -12.95 8.72 14.51
CA VAL A 462 -14.39 8.81 14.21
C VAL A 462 -15.21 8.07 15.27
N GLY A 463 -14.81 6.85 15.64
CA GLY A 463 -15.44 6.09 16.71
C GLY A 463 -15.43 6.82 18.06
N PHE A 464 -14.32 7.47 18.40
CA PHE A 464 -14.20 8.28 19.61
C PHE A 464 -15.11 9.50 19.60
N LEU A 465 -15.27 10.18 18.45
CA LEU A 465 -16.23 11.28 18.30
C LEU A 465 -17.68 10.81 18.48
N PHE A 466 -18.04 9.65 17.92
CA PHE A 466 -19.36 9.05 18.14
C PHE A 466 -19.59 8.69 19.60
N TYR A 467 -18.59 8.10 20.26
CA TYR A 467 -18.65 7.78 21.69
C TYR A 467 -18.85 9.03 22.55
N GLN A 468 -18.07 10.11 22.30
CA GLN A 468 -18.27 11.37 22.99
C GLN A 468 -19.67 11.95 22.76
N LYS A 469 -20.16 11.91 21.52
CA LYS A 469 -21.51 12.39 21.20
C LYS A 469 -22.58 11.62 21.97
N PHE A 470 -22.43 10.31 22.10
CA PHE A 470 -23.32 9.47 22.89
C PHE A 470 -23.31 9.86 24.39
N ILE A 471 -22.12 10.01 25.00
CA ILE A 471 -22.00 10.43 26.40
C ILE A 471 -22.60 11.83 26.62
N ILE A 472 -22.33 12.77 25.72
CA ILE A 472 -22.87 14.13 25.81
C ILE A 472 -24.41 14.09 25.75
N GLN A 473 -24.98 13.23 24.91
CA GLN A 473 -26.43 13.07 24.82
C GLN A 473 -27.01 12.47 26.11
N ASP A 474 -26.43 11.40 26.63
CA ASP A 474 -26.83 10.80 27.91
C ASP A 474 -26.77 11.80 29.07
N LYS A 475 -25.69 12.59 29.15
CA LYS A 475 -25.56 13.65 30.15
C LYS A 475 -26.57 14.78 29.95
N LYS A 476 -26.89 15.15 28.71
CA LYS A 476 -27.94 16.15 28.44
C LYS A 476 -29.31 15.63 28.86
N ASP A 477 -29.60 14.36 28.61
CA ASP A 477 -30.86 13.73 28.98
C ASP A 477 -31.00 13.64 30.51
N GLN A 478 -29.93 13.25 31.22
CA GLN A 478 -29.88 13.31 32.70
C GLN A 478 -30.12 14.73 33.22
N VAL A 479 -29.45 15.74 32.67
CA VAL A 479 -29.65 17.14 33.07
C VAL A 479 -31.08 17.59 32.80
N ALA A 480 -31.71 17.15 31.71
CA ALA A 480 -33.10 17.47 31.41
C ALA A 480 -34.06 16.83 32.44
N ILE A 481 -33.83 15.57 32.81
CA ILE A 481 -34.60 14.87 33.85
C ILE A 481 -34.45 15.57 35.20
N LEU A 482 -33.21 15.85 35.64
CA LEU A 482 -32.98 16.56 36.90
C LEU A 482 -33.62 17.95 36.90
N LYS A 483 -33.63 18.66 35.77
CA LYS A 483 -34.33 19.96 35.65
C LYS A 483 -35.85 19.81 35.79
N MET A 484 -36.44 18.74 35.22
CA MET A 484 -37.86 18.44 35.40
C MET A 484 -38.17 18.09 36.85
N GLU A 485 -37.36 17.25 37.50
CA GLU A 485 -37.52 16.94 38.93
C GLU A 485 -37.42 18.20 39.80
N MET A 486 -36.43 19.05 39.55
CA MET A 486 -36.29 20.35 40.22
C MET A 486 -37.50 21.27 40.02
N SER A 487 -38.19 21.18 38.88
CA SER A 487 -39.40 21.97 38.63
C SER A 487 -40.64 21.46 39.39
N ASN A 488 -40.64 20.19 39.82
CA ASN A 488 -41.68 19.64 40.68
C ASN A 488 -41.53 20.09 42.14
N PHE A 489 -40.34 20.52 42.55
CA PHE A 489 -40.13 21.17 43.85
C PHE A 489 -40.60 22.63 43.76
N MET A 490 -41.87 22.84 44.07
CA MET A 490 -42.55 24.14 44.16
C MET A 490 -41.87 25.01 45.23
N SER A 491 -41.02 25.92 44.75
CA SER A 491 -40.29 26.98 45.46
C SER A 491 -38.79 26.70 45.54
N LYS A 492 -38.04 27.45 44.74
CA LYS A 492 -36.60 27.63 44.96
C LYS A 492 -36.46 28.38 46.29
N VAL A 493 -36.25 27.63 47.37
CA VAL A 493 -35.87 28.21 48.64
C VAL A 493 -34.48 28.83 48.45
N ASP A 494 -34.48 30.11 48.09
CA ASP A 494 -33.27 30.90 47.98
C ASP A 494 -32.66 31.12 49.37
N GLN A 495 -31.34 31.29 49.44
CA GLN A 495 -30.63 31.49 50.70
C GLN A 495 -31.20 32.68 51.50
N ALA A 496 -31.71 33.70 50.79
CA ALA A 496 -32.42 34.84 51.37
C ALA A 496 -33.75 34.45 52.05
N SER A 497 -34.47 33.47 51.52
CA SER A 497 -35.72 32.97 52.09
C SER A 497 -35.47 32.20 53.39
N ILE A 498 -34.38 31.42 53.45
CA ILE A 498 -33.95 30.71 54.67
C ILE A 498 -33.57 31.71 55.76
N LEU A 499 -32.79 32.74 55.41
CA LEU A 499 -32.38 33.78 56.36
C LEU A 499 -33.58 34.52 56.95
N LYS A 500 -34.59 34.82 56.14
CA LYS A 500 -35.83 35.45 56.60
C LYS A 500 -36.62 34.56 57.57
N LEU A 501 -36.74 33.26 57.26
CA LEU A 501 -37.39 32.29 58.15
C LEU A 501 -36.63 32.11 59.47
N VAL A 502 -35.29 32.17 59.44
CA VAL A 502 -34.46 32.10 60.65
C VAL A 502 -34.63 33.36 61.52
N GLU A 503 -34.70 34.55 60.93
CA GLU A 503 -34.98 35.78 61.67
C GLU A 503 -36.37 35.76 62.31
N GLU A 504 -37.38 35.29 61.59
CA GLU A 504 -38.75 35.19 62.09
C GLU A 504 -38.86 34.16 63.24
N ALA A 505 -38.21 33.00 63.10
CA ALA A 505 -38.13 32.02 64.17
C ALA A 505 -37.41 32.56 65.42
N LYS A 506 -36.37 33.37 65.24
CA LYS A 506 -35.65 34.02 66.35
C LYS A 506 -36.55 35.02 67.07
N ARG A 507 -37.28 35.87 66.34
CA ARG A 507 -38.24 36.84 66.93
C ARG A 507 -39.33 36.13 67.73
N ASN A 508 -39.91 35.07 67.19
CA ASN A 508 -40.94 34.31 67.90
C ASN A 508 -40.38 33.67 69.19
N ASN A 509 -39.17 33.12 69.14
CA ASN A 509 -38.54 32.55 70.33
C ASN A 509 -38.24 33.61 71.41
N ASP A 510 -37.78 34.80 71.00
CA ASP A 510 -37.53 35.90 71.93
C ASP A 510 -38.84 36.39 72.58
N ALA A 511 -39.93 36.49 71.79
CA ALA A 511 -41.27 36.77 72.32
C ALA A 511 -41.73 35.71 73.34
N PHE A 512 -41.55 34.41 73.04
CA PHE A 512 -41.89 33.32 73.98
C PHE A 512 -41.09 33.39 75.29
N LYS A 513 -39.82 33.79 75.23
CA LYS A 513 -39.01 33.99 76.45
C LYS A 513 -39.51 35.16 77.29
N GLU A 514 -39.94 36.23 76.65
CA GLU A 514 -40.51 37.40 77.32
C GLU A 514 -41.85 37.06 77.99
N TYR A 515 -42.72 36.31 77.29
CA TYR A 515 -43.93 35.73 77.87
C TYR A 515 -43.61 34.85 79.09
N GLY A 516 -42.64 33.93 78.97
CA GLY A 516 -42.22 33.09 80.09
C GLY A 516 -41.73 33.90 81.31
N ARG A 517 -41.05 35.04 81.10
CA ARG A 517 -40.59 35.91 82.19
C ARG A 517 -41.74 36.65 82.87
N LYS A 518 -42.67 37.20 82.09
CA LYS A 518 -43.77 38.03 82.61
C LYS A 518 -44.78 37.25 83.46
N TYR A 519 -45.02 35.99 83.12
CA TYR A 519 -46.04 35.17 83.80
C TYR A 519 -45.47 34.19 84.85
N LEU A 520 -44.14 34.13 85.03
CA LEU A 520 -43.49 33.25 86.03
C LEU A 520 -44.01 33.50 87.45
N VAL A 521 -44.15 34.77 87.84
CA VAL A 521 -44.60 35.17 89.18
C VAL A 521 -46.03 34.69 89.46
N ILE A 522 -46.91 34.83 88.47
CA ILE A 522 -48.31 34.40 88.58
C ILE A 522 -48.40 32.88 88.65
N ALA A 523 -47.62 32.17 87.84
CA ALA A 523 -47.56 30.70 87.87
C ALA A 523 -47.06 30.20 89.24
N THR A 524 -46.01 30.80 89.81
CA THR A 524 -45.48 30.40 91.13
C THR A 524 -46.49 30.62 92.26
N LEU A 525 -47.24 31.72 92.21
CA LEU A 525 -48.26 32.01 93.23
C LEU A 525 -49.46 31.08 93.11
N SER A 526 -49.92 30.81 91.87
CA SER A 526 -51.01 29.87 91.61
C SER A 526 -50.68 28.48 92.13
N GLU A 527 -49.46 28.01 91.86
CA GLU A 527 -49.00 26.69 92.28
C GLU A 527 -48.91 26.56 93.81
N ILE A 528 -48.38 27.59 94.49
CA ILE A 528 -48.34 27.60 95.97
C ILE A 528 -49.76 27.61 96.55
N ALA A 529 -50.67 28.39 95.96
CA ALA A 529 -52.05 28.45 96.42
C ALA A 529 -52.79 27.12 96.25
N GLU A 530 -52.59 26.43 95.12
CA GLU A 530 -53.23 25.15 94.82
C GLU A 530 -52.68 24.01 95.68
N LEU A 531 -51.37 24.01 95.96
CA LEU A 531 -50.72 22.98 96.78
C LEU A 531 -50.85 23.21 98.29
N THR A 532 -51.34 24.37 98.73
CA THR A 532 -51.53 24.67 100.16
C THR A 532 -52.85 24.06 100.66
N PRO A 533 -52.83 23.05 101.53
CA PRO A 533 -54.05 22.45 102.05
C PRO A 533 -54.74 23.37 103.08
N ALA A 534 -56.06 23.19 103.27
CA ALA A 534 -56.90 24.10 104.06
C ALA A 534 -56.49 24.27 105.55
N ASN A 535 -55.74 23.32 106.09
CA ASN A 535 -55.20 23.32 107.45
C ASN A 535 -53.85 24.08 107.58
N ILE A 536 -53.32 24.62 106.47
CA ILE A 536 -52.15 25.49 106.47
C ILE A 536 -52.58 26.90 106.08
N ARG A 537 -52.18 27.90 106.88
CA ARG A 537 -52.34 29.32 106.53
C ARG A 537 -51.00 29.94 106.25
N LEU A 538 -50.84 30.49 105.05
CA LEU A 538 -49.65 31.23 104.67
C LEU A 538 -49.69 32.63 105.29
N LEU A 539 -48.58 33.04 105.88
CA LEU A 539 -48.40 34.35 106.52
C LEU A 539 -47.55 35.27 105.66
N SER A 540 -46.54 34.73 104.97
CA SER A 540 -45.68 35.49 104.08
C SER A 540 -45.18 34.64 102.93
N ILE A 541 -45.07 35.28 101.76
CA ILE A 541 -44.39 34.73 100.58
C ILE A 541 -43.44 35.83 100.10
N ALA A 542 -42.14 35.54 100.09
CA ALA A 542 -41.11 36.44 99.57
C ALA A 542 -40.41 35.76 98.40
N ALA A 543 -40.35 36.42 97.25
CA ALA A 543 -39.76 35.85 96.04
C ALA A 543 -38.60 36.70 95.54
N GLN A 544 -37.45 36.07 95.31
CA GLN A 544 -36.28 36.70 94.71
C GLN A 544 -36.09 36.15 93.29
N LEU A 545 -36.67 36.87 92.32
CA LEU A 545 -36.81 36.41 90.93
C LEU A 545 -35.80 37.05 89.97
N GLU A 546 -35.09 38.09 90.41
CA GLU A 546 -34.05 38.80 89.67
C GLU A 546 -32.77 38.94 90.50
N SER A 547 -31.62 38.98 89.82
CA SER A 547 -30.32 39.22 90.45
C SER A 547 -30.12 40.72 90.71
N PRO A 548 -29.45 41.12 91.79
CA PRO A 548 -29.06 42.52 91.96
C PRO A 548 -28.16 42.98 90.80
N PRO A 549 -28.19 44.28 90.42
CA PRO A 549 -27.40 44.79 89.30
C PRO A 549 -25.90 44.55 89.54
N GLY A 550 -25.26 43.71 88.72
CA GLY A 550 -23.82 43.44 88.80
C GLY A 550 -23.39 41.99 89.09
N ALA A 551 -24.33 41.06 89.33
CA ALA A 551 -23.99 39.63 89.47
C ALA A 551 -23.90 38.92 88.10
N LYS A 552 -22.85 38.13 87.87
CA LYS A 552 -22.68 37.31 86.66
C LYS A 552 -23.82 36.27 86.58
N GLU A 553 -24.54 36.24 85.45
CA GLU A 553 -25.75 35.43 85.12
C GLU A 553 -25.66 33.90 85.35
N LYS A 554 -24.51 33.36 85.77
CA LYS A 554 -24.29 31.91 85.87
C LYS A 554 -24.64 31.29 87.23
N ASN A 555 -25.03 32.09 88.24
CA ASN A 555 -25.30 31.56 89.58
C ASN A 555 -26.42 32.30 90.35
N SER A 556 -27.43 32.81 89.65
CA SER A 556 -28.62 33.40 90.29
C SER A 556 -29.78 32.41 90.32
N GLN A 557 -29.74 31.49 91.29
CA GLN A 557 -30.89 30.66 91.61
C GLN A 557 -32.02 31.54 92.12
N LYS A 558 -33.14 31.53 91.39
CA LYS A 558 -34.36 32.21 91.81
C LYS A 558 -34.97 31.41 92.94
N SER A 559 -35.32 32.07 94.03
CA SER A 559 -35.82 31.39 95.23
C SER A 559 -37.05 32.07 95.81
N ILE A 560 -37.83 31.28 96.52
CA ILE A 560 -39.05 31.70 97.19
C ILE A 560 -38.98 31.22 98.64
N GLU A 561 -39.29 32.12 99.56
CA GLU A 561 -39.47 31.81 100.97
C GLU A 561 -40.95 31.87 101.32
N ILE A 562 -41.44 30.81 101.94
CA ILE A 562 -42.83 30.69 102.39
C ILE A 562 -42.83 30.55 103.89
N GLY A 563 -43.51 31.47 104.57
CA GLY A 563 -43.81 31.41 105.99
C GLY A 563 -45.28 31.08 106.21
N GLY A 564 -45.58 30.13 107.08
CA GLY A 564 -46.96 29.72 107.37
C GLY A 564 -47.13 29.12 108.76
N ILE A 565 -48.38 28.91 109.12
CA ILE A 565 -48.80 28.20 110.34
C ILE A 565 -49.66 27.00 109.98
N ILE A 566 -49.52 25.93 110.76
CA ILE A 566 -50.32 24.72 110.65
C ILE A 566 -51.34 24.68 111.78
N LEU A 567 -52.61 24.52 111.43
CA LEU A 567 -53.76 24.45 112.33
C LEU A 567 -54.23 23.00 112.44
N GLY A 568 -54.57 22.54 113.66
CA GLY A 568 -55.08 21.19 113.88
C GLY A 568 -54.53 20.55 115.15
N ASP A 569 -54.55 19.22 115.19
CA ASP A 569 -54.04 18.44 116.32
C ASP A 569 -52.50 18.45 116.35
N ARG A 570 -51.93 18.68 117.54
CA ARG A 570 -50.48 18.70 117.79
C ARG A 570 -49.80 17.44 117.30
N MET A 571 -50.43 16.27 117.44
CA MET A 571 -49.85 15.00 116.98
C MET A 571 -49.73 14.92 115.45
N ALA A 572 -50.49 15.73 114.70
CA ALA A 572 -50.52 15.72 113.24
C ALA A 572 -49.63 16.77 112.58
N PHE A 573 -49.11 17.76 113.31
CA PHE A 573 -48.33 18.88 112.74
C PHE A 573 -47.13 18.44 111.91
N GLU A 574 -46.37 17.46 112.39
CA GLU A 574 -45.21 16.90 111.71
C GLU A 574 -45.59 16.27 110.37
N SER A 575 -46.66 15.46 110.37
CA SER A 575 -47.15 14.76 109.18
C SER A 575 -47.72 15.72 108.14
N ILE A 576 -48.43 16.76 108.59
CA ILE A 576 -49.02 17.77 107.70
C ILE A 576 -47.92 18.61 107.05
N LEU A 577 -46.90 19.04 107.81
CA LEU A 577 -45.75 19.77 107.25
C LEU A 577 -45.00 18.91 106.23
N ALA A 578 -44.69 17.66 106.58
CA ALA A 578 -43.99 16.75 105.67
C ALA A 578 -44.79 16.50 104.38
N GLY A 579 -46.11 16.31 104.47
CA GLY A 579 -47.00 16.16 103.32
C GLY A 579 -46.99 17.39 102.41
N TYR A 580 -47.04 18.59 102.99
CA TYR A 580 -46.99 19.84 102.22
C TYR A 580 -45.64 20.04 101.50
N LEU A 581 -44.52 19.71 102.15
CA LEU A 581 -43.19 19.79 101.52
C LEU A 581 -43.02 18.77 100.38
N ILE A 582 -43.60 17.58 100.50
CA ILE A 582 -43.63 16.60 99.40
C ILE A 582 -44.48 17.10 98.24
N ALA A 583 -45.64 17.70 98.52
CA ALA A 583 -46.51 18.28 97.49
C ALA A 583 -45.79 19.42 96.73
N LEU A 584 -45.11 20.32 97.46
CA LEU A 584 -44.30 21.38 96.86
C LEU A 584 -43.15 20.82 96.00
N LYS A 585 -42.46 19.77 96.45
CA LYS A 585 -41.42 19.08 95.65
C LYS A 585 -41.99 18.39 94.40
N GLY A 586 -43.24 17.98 94.43
CA GLY A 586 -43.93 17.36 93.30
C GLY A 586 -44.29 18.33 92.18
N SER A 587 -44.20 19.64 92.43
CA SER A 587 -44.47 20.67 91.44
C SER A 587 -43.44 20.70 90.31
N PRO A 588 -43.83 20.94 89.05
CA PRO A 588 -42.89 21.14 87.95
C PRO A 588 -42.14 22.49 88.03
N ILE A 589 -42.46 23.34 89.01
CA ILE A 589 -41.91 24.69 89.16
C ILE A 589 -40.85 24.77 90.28
N PHE A 590 -41.00 23.99 91.35
CA PHE A 590 -40.16 24.06 92.54
C PHE A 590 -39.20 22.88 92.67
N ASP A 591 -37.98 23.15 93.10
CA ASP A 591 -37.01 22.14 93.51
C ASP A 591 -37.18 21.81 95.01
N GLN A 592 -36.32 20.94 95.56
CA GLN A 592 -36.46 20.41 96.91
C GLN A 592 -36.59 21.51 97.99
N PRO A 593 -37.72 21.57 98.75
CA PRO A 593 -37.87 22.54 99.82
C PRO A 593 -36.94 22.24 101.00
N VAL A 594 -36.40 23.31 101.59
CA VAL A 594 -35.56 23.27 102.79
C VAL A 594 -36.21 24.05 103.92
N ILE A 595 -36.47 23.38 105.05
CA ILE A 595 -37.02 24.03 106.24
C ILE A 595 -35.93 24.88 106.89
N LYS A 596 -36.16 26.19 107.00
CA LYS A 596 -35.24 27.12 107.66
C LYS A 596 -35.54 27.27 109.14
N GLU A 597 -36.82 27.31 109.50
CA GLU A 597 -37.25 27.58 110.87
C GLU A 597 -38.55 26.83 111.15
N LYS A 598 -38.66 26.30 112.37
CA LYS A 598 -39.83 25.56 112.82
C LYS A 598 -39.98 25.71 114.34
N THR A 599 -41.05 26.34 114.76
CA THR A 599 -41.29 26.67 116.18
C THR A 599 -42.76 26.49 116.54
N LEU A 600 -43.01 26.08 117.78
CA LEU A 600 -44.38 26.03 118.33
C LEU A 600 -44.76 27.44 118.79
N GLY A 601 -45.95 27.88 118.42
CA GLY A 601 -46.51 29.16 118.82
C GLY A 601 -47.99 29.05 119.14
N PHE A 602 -48.59 30.17 119.52
CA PHE A 602 -50.03 30.28 119.73
C PHE A 602 -50.62 31.24 118.72
N PHE A 603 -51.71 30.84 118.06
CA PHE A 603 -52.48 31.69 117.16
C PHE A 603 -53.96 31.57 117.52
N ASN A 604 -54.61 32.70 117.85
CA ASN A 604 -55.99 32.76 118.36
C ASN A 604 -56.28 31.75 119.50
N ASN A 605 -55.40 31.71 120.51
CA ASN A 605 -55.46 30.81 121.68
C ASN A 605 -55.36 29.30 121.39
N ASN A 606 -55.03 28.89 120.17
CA ASN A 606 -54.72 27.49 119.83
C ASN A 606 -53.21 27.30 119.60
N GLU A 607 -52.66 26.16 120.02
CA GLU A 607 -51.29 25.77 119.65
C GLU A 607 -51.21 25.57 118.14
N VAL A 608 -50.19 26.15 117.51
CA VAL A 608 -49.91 26.02 116.07
C VAL A 608 -48.43 25.79 115.85
N LEU A 609 -48.11 25.09 114.75
CA LEU A 609 -46.73 24.97 114.30
C LEU A 609 -46.44 26.05 113.26
N GLN A 610 -45.54 26.98 113.59
CA GLN A 610 -45.05 27.98 112.65
C GLN A 610 -43.84 27.42 111.91
N PHE A 611 -43.80 27.61 110.59
CA PHE A 611 -42.68 27.19 109.76
C PHE A 611 -42.25 28.28 108.79
N LYS A 612 -40.98 28.25 108.42
CA LYS A 612 -40.44 28.94 107.24
C LYS A 612 -39.70 27.94 106.39
N THR A 613 -40.06 27.87 105.12
CA THR A 613 -39.42 27.01 104.12
C THR A 613 -38.87 27.84 102.99
N HIS A 614 -37.72 27.43 102.47
CA HIS A 614 -37.06 28.00 101.32
C HIS A 614 -37.17 27.02 100.16
N LEU A 615 -37.53 27.52 98.98
CA LEU A 615 -37.75 26.78 97.76
C LEU A 615 -36.91 27.42 96.65
N GLU A 616 -36.19 26.61 95.90
CA GLU A 616 -35.56 27.06 94.67
C GLU A 616 -36.48 26.77 93.48
N LEU A 617 -36.45 27.63 92.47
CA LEU A 617 -37.18 27.41 91.23
C LEU A 617 -36.34 26.54 90.28
N ILE A 618 -36.94 25.50 89.70
CA ILE A 618 -36.23 24.59 88.80
C ILE A 618 -35.67 25.38 87.61
N PRO A 619 -34.34 25.41 87.40
CA PRO A 619 -33.77 26.07 86.23
C PRO A 619 -34.16 25.27 84.98
N LYS A 620 -34.78 25.94 84.00
CA LYS A 620 -35.17 25.34 82.73
C LYS A 620 -33.93 24.71 82.08
N LYS A 621 -33.80 23.38 82.12
CA LYS A 621 -32.77 22.64 81.37
C LYS A 621 -32.97 23.00 79.90
N ASN A 622 -32.05 23.78 79.35
CA ASN A 622 -31.98 24.01 77.91
C ASN A 622 -31.78 22.66 77.24
N GLY A 623 -32.86 22.11 76.68
CA GLY A 623 -32.84 20.86 75.93
C GLY A 623 -32.02 21.02 74.66
N THR A 624 -30.70 20.85 74.76
CA THR A 624 -29.86 20.47 73.63
C THR A 624 -30.01 18.98 73.42
N ASN A 625 -31.11 18.56 72.77
CA ASN A 625 -31.14 17.28 72.09
C ASN A 625 -30.14 17.37 70.92
N LYS A 626 -28.90 16.98 71.20
CA LYS A 626 -28.02 16.39 70.20
C LYS A 626 -28.59 15.00 69.91
N THR A 627 -29.34 14.88 68.82
CA THR A 627 -29.58 13.60 68.17
C THR A 627 -28.58 13.47 67.02
N ASN A 628 -27.83 12.38 67.08
CA ASN A 628 -27.00 11.82 66.00
C ASN A 628 -27.80 11.65 64.70
#